data_AF-A0A4Z2FKY1-F1
#
_entry.id   AF-A0A4Z2FKY1-F1
#
_cell.length_a   1.000
_cell.length_b   1.000
_cell.length_c   1.000
_cell.angle_alpha   90.00
_cell.angle_beta   90.00
_cell.angle_gamma   90.00
#
_symmetry.space_group_name_H-M   'P 1'
#
loop_
_entity.id
_entity.type
_entity.pdbx_description
1 polymer ?
#
loop_
_entity_poly.entity_id
_entity_poly.type
_entity_poly.pdbx_seq_one_letter_code
_entity_poly.pdbx_strand_id
1 'polypeptide(L)'
;MEDVLPQYITQQGHKLEIGGPRPPATVTNAVSWRSEGIKYRKNEVFMDVIESVNLLVNASGSVLRSEIVGNIKLRVVLSGMPELRLGLNDKVLFEITGREKAPSLSSLFPSQLILTPGYSPADEG
;
A
#
# COMPACT_ATOMS: atom_id res chain seq x y z
N MET A 1 -14.77 1.71 -10.24
CA MET A 1 -14.73 2.36 -8.91
C MET A 1 -14.71 3.83 -9.22
N GLU A 2 -15.84 4.50 -9.03
CA GLU A 2 -16.02 5.91 -9.38
C GLU A 2 -15.21 6.80 -8.43
N ASP A 3 -14.56 7.83 -8.96
CA ASP A 3 -13.89 8.85 -8.15
C ASP A 3 -14.95 9.60 -7.33
N VAL A 4 -14.99 9.34 -6.03
CA VAL A 4 -15.95 9.94 -5.08
C VAL A 4 -15.51 11.34 -4.64
N LEU A 5 -14.23 11.68 -4.87
CA LEU A 5 -13.60 12.95 -4.50
C LEU A 5 -14.33 14.20 -5.02
N PRO A 6 -14.81 14.27 -6.29
CA PRO A 6 -15.49 15.45 -6.81
C PRO A 6 -16.79 15.79 -6.08
N GLN A 7 -17.43 14.83 -5.39
CA GLN A 7 -18.68 15.05 -4.66
C GLN A 7 -18.48 15.79 -3.33
N TYR A 8 -17.24 15.88 -2.83
CA TYR A 8 -16.91 16.47 -1.52
C TYR A 8 -16.06 17.75 -1.61
N ILE A 9 -15.74 18.22 -2.82
CA ILE A 9 -15.06 19.51 -3.04
C ILE A 9 -16.14 20.60 -3.12
N THR A 10 -16.25 21.44 -2.10
CA THR A 10 -17.16 22.60 -2.11
C THR A 10 -16.35 23.90 -2.09
N GLN A 11 -16.79 24.91 -2.84
CA GLN A 11 -16.10 26.21 -2.95
C GLN A 11 -16.44 27.17 -1.79
N GLN A 12 -17.24 26.74 -0.81
CA GLN A 12 -17.69 27.56 0.31
C GLN A 12 -17.33 26.88 1.64
N GLY A 13 -16.73 27.65 2.57
CA GLY A 13 -16.36 27.15 3.89
C GLY A 13 -17.59 26.90 4.76
N HIS A 14 -17.97 25.64 4.96
CA HIS A 14 -19.03 25.26 5.88
C HIS A 14 -18.42 24.92 7.25
N LYS A 15 -18.77 25.68 8.30
CA LYS A 15 -18.46 25.28 9.68
C LYS A 15 -19.23 23.97 9.94
N LEU A 16 -18.51 22.86 10.10
CA LEU A 16 -19.16 21.57 10.34
C LEU A 16 -19.78 21.60 11.74
N GLU A 17 -21.11 21.53 11.82
CA GLU A 17 -21.78 21.20 13.08
C GLU A 17 -21.43 19.76 13.48
N ILE A 18 -21.36 19.52 14.79
CA ILE A 18 -21.06 18.21 15.37
C ILE A 18 -22.16 17.23 14.93
N GLY A 19 -21.88 16.43 13.90
CA GLY A 19 -22.82 15.43 13.36
C GLY A 19 -23.07 15.50 11.85
N GLY A 20 -22.50 16.46 11.13
CA GLY A 20 -22.60 16.52 9.65
C GLY A 20 -21.92 15.32 8.94
N PRO A 21 -22.31 15.01 7.67
CA PRO A 21 -21.73 13.91 6.91
C PRO A 21 -20.24 14.16 6.67
N ARG A 22 -19.40 13.44 7.43
CA ARG A 22 -17.95 13.47 7.25
C ARG A 22 -17.60 12.64 6.01
N PRO A 23 -16.71 13.12 5.13
CA PRO A 23 -16.17 12.30 4.06
C PRO A 23 -15.63 10.99 4.66
N PRO A 24 -15.85 9.83 4.00
CA PRO A 24 -15.27 8.58 4.48
C PRO A 24 -13.76 8.72 4.67
N ALA A 25 -13.20 8.24 5.78
CA ALA A 25 -11.77 8.39 6.08
C ALA A 25 -10.87 7.84 4.94
N THR A 26 -11.35 6.86 4.18
CA THR A 26 -10.70 6.31 2.98
C THR A 26 -10.42 7.35 1.88
N VAL A 27 -11.15 8.47 1.86
CA VAL A 27 -11.03 9.55 0.88
C VAL A 27 -9.96 10.57 1.28
N THR A 28 -9.63 10.68 2.58
CA THR A 28 -8.61 11.61 3.10
C THR A 28 -7.36 10.90 3.67
N ASN A 29 -7.36 9.57 3.71
CA ASN A 29 -6.24 8.77 4.20
C ASN A 29 -5.15 8.54 3.14
N ALA A 30 -3.89 8.41 3.58
CA ALA A 30 -2.76 8.09 2.71
C ALA A 30 -2.87 6.73 2.00
N VAL A 31 -3.76 5.85 2.47
CA VAL A 31 -4.05 4.53 1.90
C VAL A 31 -5.53 4.46 1.54
N SER A 32 -5.84 4.55 0.25
CA SER A 32 -7.22 4.58 -0.26
C SER A 32 -7.76 3.21 -0.67
N TRP A 33 -6.89 2.22 -0.91
CA TRP A 33 -7.26 0.90 -1.42
C TRP A 33 -7.67 -0.10 -0.33
N ARG A 34 -7.52 0.25 0.95
CA ARG A 34 -7.86 -0.62 2.09
C ARG A 34 -8.53 0.17 3.21
N SER A 35 -9.74 -0.26 3.56
CA SER A 35 -10.46 0.27 4.71
C SER A 35 -9.80 -0.14 6.03
N GLU A 36 -9.80 0.77 6.99
CA GLU A 36 -9.40 0.48 8.37
C GLU A 36 -10.43 -0.43 9.07
N GLY A 37 -10.05 -1.03 10.20
CA GLY A 37 -10.96 -1.78 11.06
C GLY A 37 -11.39 -3.17 10.56
N ILE A 38 -10.87 -3.65 9.43
CA ILE A 38 -11.12 -5.00 8.92
C ILE A 38 -10.68 -6.04 9.97
N LYS A 39 -11.56 -7.01 10.28
CA LYS A 39 -11.29 -8.11 11.21
C LYS A 39 -11.70 -9.44 10.61
N TYR A 40 -10.81 -10.42 10.67
CA TYR A 40 -11.09 -11.81 10.31
C TYR A 40 -10.84 -12.73 11.51
N ARG A 41 -11.59 -13.82 11.59
CA ARG A 41 -11.38 -14.85 12.63
C ARG A 41 -10.06 -15.60 12.46
N LYS A 42 -9.64 -15.77 11.21
CA LYS A 42 -8.37 -16.40 10.82
C LYS A 42 -7.68 -15.49 9.81
N ASN A 43 -6.39 -15.24 10.03
CA ASN A 43 -5.60 -14.40 9.15
C ASN A 43 -4.82 -15.31 8.19
N GLU A 44 -5.12 -15.22 6.89
CA GLU A 44 -4.52 -16.06 5.85
C GLU A 44 -4.26 -15.25 4.59
N VAL A 45 -3.22 -15.63 3.85
CA VAL A 45 -2.93 -15.07 2.52
C VAL A 45 -2.75 -16.23 1.57
N PHE A 46 -3.45 -16.18 0.45
CA PHE A 46 -3.26 -17.11 -0.65
C PHE A 46 -2.60 -16.36 -1.80
N MET A 47 -1.67 -17.03 -2.48
CA MET A 47 -0.90 -16.46 -3.57
C MET A 47 -0.89 -17.44 -4.72
N ASP A 48 -1.34 -16.97 -5.89
CA ASP A 48 -1.25 -17.71 -7.13
C ASP A 48 -0.20 -17.04 -8.02
N VAL A 49 0.80 -17.83 -8.44
CA VAL A 49 1.79 -17.42 -9.45
C VAL A 49 1.36 -18.02 -10.77
N ILE A 50 0.98 -17.17 -11.72
CA ILE A 50 0.40 -17.58 -13.00
C ILE A 50 1.37 -17.14 -14.09
N GLU A 51 1.82 -18.09 -14.89
CA GLU A 51 2.74 -17.86 -15.99
C GLU A 51 2.14 -18.31 -17.32
N SER A 52 2.29 -17.48 -18.33
CA SER A 52 1.90 -17.76 -19.71
C SER A 52 3.14 -17.78 -20.59
N VAL A 53 3.39 -18.90 -21.25
CA VAL A 53 4.53 -19.06 -22.15
C VAL A 53 4.08 -18.82 -23.58
N ASN A 54 4.63 -17.77 -24.21
CA ASN A 54 4.40 -17.48 -25.62
C ASN A 54 5.62 -17.96 -26.42
N LEU A 55 5.42 -18.94 -27.29
CA LEU A 55 6.48 -19.51 -28.12
C LEU A 55 6.07 -19.48 -29.59
N LEU A 56 6.94 -18.92 -30.44
CA LEU A 56 6.81 -18.95 -31.89
C LEU A 56 8.00 -19.72 -32.47
N VAL A 57 7.73 -20.79 -33.21
CA VAL A 57 8.73 -21.65 -33.84
C VAL A 57 8.47 -21.69 -35.34
N ASN A 58 9.54 -21.63 -36.15
CA ASN A 58 9.42 -21.77 -37.60
C ASN A 58 9.34 -23.26 -38.01
N ALA A 59 9.09 -23.53 -39.29
CA ALA A 59 8.99 -24.90 -39.80
C ALA A 59 10.29 -25.72 -39.71
N SER A 60 11.45 -25.08 -39.58
CA SER A 60 12.74 -25.76 -39.34
C SER A 60 12.99 -26.08 -37.86
N GLY A 61 12.07 -25.74 -36.96
CA GLY A 61 12.21 -25.97 -35.52
C GLY A 61 13.01 -24.88 -34.79
N SER A 62 13.38 -23.79 -35.47
CA SER A 62 14.07 -22.65 -34.87
C SER A 62 13.08 -21.73 -34.15
N VAL A 63 13.42 -21.32 -32.93
CA VAL A 63 12.60 -20.42 -32.11
C VAL A 63 12.76 -18.99 -32.63
N LEU A 64 11.64 -18.37 -33.01
CA LEU A 64 11.57 -16.97 -33.46
C LEU A 64 11.19 -16.01 -32.33
N ARG A 65 10.35 -16.46 -31.39
CA ARG A 65 9.95 -15.68 -30.21
C ARG A 65 9.76 -16.62 -29.03
N SER A 66 10.27 -16.22 -27.87
CA SER A 66 10.04 -16.90 -26.60
C SER A 66 9.95 -15.85 -25.51
N GLU A 67 8.81 -15.76 -24.86
CA GLU A 67 8.61 -14.89 -23.70
C GLU A 67 7.70 -15.57 -22.68
N ILE A 68 7.89 -15.21 -21.41
CA ILE A 68 7.04 -15.64 -20.31
C ILE A 68 6.39 -14.40 -19.73
N VAL A 69 5.06 -14.38 -19.71
CA VAL A 69 4.26 -13.32 -19.09
C VAL A 69 3.75 -13.85 -17.76
N GLY A 70 4.30 -13.32 -16.66
CA GLY A 70 3.94 -13.70 -15.30
C GLY A 70 3.00 -12.71 -14.62
N ASN A 71 2.07 -13.21 -13.82
CA ASN A 71 1.20 -12.43 -12.94
C ASN A 71 1.09 -13.11 -11.57
N ILE A 72 1.21 -12.32 -10.49
CA ILE A 72 0.93 -12.78 -9.13
C ILE A 72 -0.45 -12.28 -8.72
N LYS A 73 -1.33 -13.19 -8.30
CA LYS A 73 -2.62 -12.85 -7.70
C LYS A 73 -2.58 -13.14 -6.22
N LEU A 74 -2.97 -12.16 -5.43
CA LEU A 74 -3.08 -12.29 -3.97
C LEU A 74 -4.53 -12.27 -3.55
N ARG A 75 -4.90 -13.22 -2.71
CA ARG A 75 -6.13 -13.17 -1.91
C ARG A 75 -5.72 -12.98 -0.45
N VAL A 76 -5.89 -11.75 0.03
CA VAL A 76 -5.42 -11.32 1.35
C VAL A 76 -6.61 -11.28 2.32
N VAL A 77 -6.59 -12.17 3.32
CA VAL A 77 -7.58 -12.25 4.40
C VAL A 77 -6.86 -11.90 5.71
N LEU A 78 -6.52 -10.61 5.88
CA LEU A 78 -5.79 -10.10 7.04
C LEU A 78 -6.56 -9.01 7.77
N SER A 79 -6.41 -8.94 9.08
CA SER A 79 -7.03 -7.92 9.94
C SER A 79 -6.17 -6.66 10.04
N GLY A 80 -6.78 -5.51 10.32
CA GLY A 80 -6.10 -4.23 10.51
C GLY A 80 -5.46 -3.68 9.22
N MET A 81 -4.34 -2.97 9.38
CA MET A 81 -3.53 -2.39 8.31
C MET A 81 -2.15 -3.06 8.29
N PRO A 82 -2.05 -4.30 7.78
CA PRO A 82 -0.79 -5.03 7.76
C PRO A 82 0.15 -4.49 6.67
N GLU A 83 1.45 -4.56 6.94
CA GLU A 83 2.50 -4.40 5.94
C GLU A 83 2.90 -5.79 5.42
N LEU A 84 2.87 -5.98 4.09
CA LEU A 84 3.29 -7.23 3.45
C LEU A 84 4.56 -6.98 2.64
N ARG A 85 5.55 -7.85 2.84
CA ARG A 85 6.80 -7.86 2.07
C ARG A 85 6.89 -9.16 1.29
N LEU A 86 7.01 -9.06 -0.03
CA LEU A 86 7.18 -10.20 -0.93
C LEU A 86 8.64 -10.29 -1.36
N GLY A 87 9.29 -11.40 -1.04
CA GLY A 87 10.62 -11.73 -1.53
C GLY A 87 10.51 -12.68 -2.72
N LEU A 88 11.01 -12.26 -3.88
CA LEU A 88 11.18 -13.10 -5.06
C LEU A 88 12.67 -13.34 -5.30
N ASN A 89 13.02 -14.47 -5.89
CA ASN A 89 14.39 -14.76 -6.31
C ASN A 89 14.69 -14.02 -7.62
N ASP A 90 14.83 -12.70 -7.53
CA ASP A 90 15.24 -11.87 -8.65
C ASP A 90 16.77 -11.74 -8.64
N LYS A 91 17.43 -12.32 -9.64
CA LYS A 91 18.89 -12.26 -9.78
C LYS A 91 19.39 -10.82 -9.92
N VAL A 92 18.61 -9.93 -10.54
CA VAL A 92 18.94 -8.51 -10.70
C VAL A 92 18.75 -7.77 -9.37
N LEU A 93 17.69 -8.06 -8.62
CA LEU A 93 17.53 -7.50 -7.27
C LEU A 93 18.63 -7.98 -6.33
N PHE A 94 19.07 -9.23 -6.42
CA PHE A 94 20.15 -9.79 -5.62
C PHE A 94 21.49 -9.11 -5.91
N GLU A 95 21.77 -8.75 -7.16
CA GLU A 95 22.96 -7.96 -7.52
C GLU A 95 22.86 -6.50 -7.03
N ILE A 96 21.68 -5.88 -7.07
CA ILE A 96 21.45 -4.51 -6.58
C ILE A 96 21.49 -4.44 -5.04
N THR A 97 21.01 -5.47 -4.34
CA THR A 97 20.87 -5.49 -2.86
C THR A 97 21.93 -6.31 -2.13
N GLY A 98 22.76 -7.07 -2.85
CA GLY A 98 23.78 -7.99 -2.33
C GLY A 98 24.94 -7.37 -1.54
N ARG A 99 24.85 -6.08 -1.17
CA ARG A 99 25.85 -5.42 -0.31
C ARG A 99 25.30 -4.65 0.87
N GLU A 100 24.03 -4.83 1.24
CA GLU A 100 23.52 -4.25 2.49
C GLU A 100 23.21 -5.35 3.51
N LYS A 101 24.16 -5.53 4.41
CA LYS A 101 23.93 -6.10 5.74
C LYS A 101 22.71 -5.37 6.32
N ALA A 102 21.61 -6.10 6.51
CA ALA A 102 20.36 -5.55 7.03
C ALA A 102 20.64 -4.63 8.25
N PRO A 103 20.24 -3.35 8.23
CA PRO A 103 20.35 -2.54 9.43
C PRO A 103 19.38 -3.12 10.45
N SER A 104 19.90 -3.42 11.63
CA SER A 104 19.09 -3.78 12.79
C SER A 104 18.01 -2.71 13.00
N LEU A 105 16.74 -3.13 13.12
CA LEU A 105 15.57 -2.27 13.34
C LEU A 105 15.58 -1.50 14.70
N SER A 106 16.73 -1.38 15.35
CA SER A 106 16.92 -0.58 16.57
C SER A 106 17.29 0.88 16.31
N SER A 107 17.53 1.31 15.07
CA SER A 107 18.04 2.67 14.78
C SER A 107 17.09 3.61 14.01
N LEU A 108 15.88 3.18 13.65
CA LEU A 108 14.94 4.02 12.85
C LEU A 108 13.73 4.56 13.62
N PHE A 109 13.77 4.55 14.96
CA PHE A 109 12.92 5.44 15.73
C PHE A 109 13.75 6.61 16.25
N PRO A 110 13.75 7.78 15.59
CA PRO A 110 14.10 9.00 16.30
C PRO A 110 13.10 9.16 17.43
N SER A 111 13.61 9.14 18.65
CA SER A 111 12.88 9.58 19.82
C SER A 111 12.42 11.03 19.57
N GLN A 112 11.17 11.32 19.97
CA GLN A 112 10.50 12.63 19.99
C GLN A 112 9.66 13.02 18.76
N LEU A 113 8.36 12.73 18.87
CA LEU A 113 7.34 13.74 18.59
C LEU A 113 6.35 13.75 19.76
N ILE A 114 6.67 14.49 20.83
CA ILE A 114 5.67 14.87 21.83
C ILE A 114 5.01 16.13 21.27
N LEU A 115 3.75 16.03 20.85
CA LEU A 115 2.90 17.20 20.65
C LEU A 115 2.50 17.70 22.04
N THR A 116 3.16 18.73 22.55
CA THR A 116 2.57 19.54 23.61
C THR A 116 1.51 20.46 22.99
N PRO A 117 0.34 20.62 23.62
CA PRO A 117 -0.60 21.67 23.23
C PRO A 117 0.10 23.03 23.39
N GLY A 118 0.11 23.81 22.32
CA GLY A 118 0.69 25.16 22.32
C GLY A 118 -0.02 26.05 23.32
N TYR A 119 0.70 26.49 24.33
CA TYR A 119 0.34 27.64 25.16
C TYR A 119 0.53 28.91 24.32
N SER A 120 -0.55 29.66 24.10
CA SER A 120 -0.53 30.98 23.47
C SER A 120 -0.55 32.05 24.57
N PRO A 121 0.40 32.99 24.63
CA PRO A 121 0.49 33.99 25.70
C PRO A 121 -0.45 35.19 25.46
N ALA A 122 -1.70 34.94 25.08
CA ALA A 122 -2.68 35.99 24.75
C ALA A 122 -3.84 36.13 25.77
N ASP A 123 -3.86 35.32 26.83
CA ASP A 123 -4.89 35.36 27.88
C ASP A 123 -4.34 35.94 29.21
N GLU A 124 -3.67 37.09 29.14
CA GLU A 124 -3.56 38.01 30.28
C GLU A 124 -4.12 39.38 29.85
N GLY A 125 -5.32 39.69 30.35
CA GLY A 125 -6.06 40.93 30.10
C GLY A 125 -7.50 40.83 30.56
#